data_AF-A0A363T2R4-F1
#
_entry.id   AF-A0A363T2R4-F1
#
_cell.length_a   1.000
_cell.length_b   1.000
_cell.length_c   1.000
_cell.angle_alpha   90.00
_cell.angle_beta   90.00
_cell.angle_gamma   90.00
#
_symmetry.space_group_name_H-M   'P 1'
#
loop_
_entity.id
_entity.type
_entity.pdbx_description
1 polymer ?
#
loop_
_entity_poly.entity_id
_entity_poly.type
_entity_poly.pdbx_seq_one_letter_code
_entity_poly.pdbx_strand_id
1 'polypeptide(L)'
;MDKIDTQIMPVPPNMLASLRAGFDAVANKIAIILIPVGLDLLLWLGPHLQIKQLLTSYINLISSSTISTLETGDVVANLKDALAGLASQFNLLSLLRTFPVGVPSLMASRSPLEIPIRLPLFIDLTNPMIIVGIVLLLILIGLVIGSLYYILVAQISLYGKIDFHMCMSDWVWSSIQVFSLALAMILLFIVVSIPSSCLISSIALFGIPLGQFAFFMYFAIVIWIAFPLIFSAHGIFVNHNNALASVQRSMVMTRMTLPTTALFLLSILLISEGLDILWRVPPEKSWLTLIGLGGHAFITSALLAASFIYYRDADQWTQGTLRILKSRQATLV
;
A
#
# COMPACT_ATOMS: atom_id res chain seq x y z
N MET A 1 34.10 -10.38 -42.35
CA MET A 1 34.19 -9.33 -41.32
C MET A 1 32.77 -9.00 -40.91
N ASP A 2 32.21 -9.80 -40.01
CA ASP A 2 30.86 -9.60 -39.51
C ASP A 2 30.77 -8.30 -38.71
N LYS A 3 29.70 -7.55 -38.96
CA LYS A 3 29.33 -6.40 -38.14
C LYS A 3 29.12 -6.89 -36.71
N ILE A 4 30.06 -6.57 -35.83
CA ILE A 4 29.77 -6.54 -34.40
C ILE A 4 28.80 -5.39 -34.22
N ASP A 5 27.50 -5.67 -34.30
CA ASP A 5 26.47 -4.73 -33.88
C ASP A 5 26.80 -4.35 -32.43
N THR A 6 27.27 -3.12 -32.24
CA THR A 6 27.49 -2.53 -30.92
C THR A 6 26.12 -2.37 -30.27
N GLN A 7 25.62 -3.44 -29.65
CA GLN A 7 24.37 -3.42 -28.88
C GLN A 7 24.53 -2.40 -27.75
N ILE A 8 23.95 -1.21 -27.97
CA ILE A 8 23.97 -0.10 -27.03
C ILE A 8 23.19 -0.54 -25.78
N MET A 9 23.82 -0.46 -24.60
CA MET A 9 23.13 -0.77 -23.36
C MET A 9 21.98 0.23 -23.14
N PRO A 10 20.80 -0.23 -22.69
CA PRO A 10 19.71 0.67 -22.36
C PRO A 10 20.12 1.61 -21.21
N VAL A 11 19.57 2.82 -21.22
CA VAL A 11 19.82 3.84 -20.18
C VAL A 11 19.19 3.38 -18.85
N PRO A 12 19.92 3.38 -17.72
CA PRO A 12 19.36 2.99 -16.43
C PRO A 12 18.28 3.97 -15.96
N PRO A 13 17.33 3.51 -15.12
CA PRO A 13 16.25 4.36 -14.64
C PRO A 13 16.79 5.52 -13.80
N ASN A 14 16.29 6.73 -14.06
CA ASN A 14 16.68 7.94 -13.33
C ASN A 14 15.58 8.32 -12.33
N MET A 15 15.91 8.17 -11.04
CA MET A 15 15.03 8.45 -9.91
C MET A 15 14.53 9.91 -9.90
N LEU A 16 15.45 10.88 -10.04
CA LEU A 16 15.13 12.30 -9.94
C LEU A 16 14.28 12.76 -11.13
N ALA A 17 14.59 12.27 -12.33
CA ALA A 17 13.79 12.53 -13.52
C ALA A 17 12.37 11.98 -13.37
N SER A 18 12.22 10.77 -12.80
CA SER A 18 10.92 10.15 -12.55
C SER A 18 10.08 10.93 -11.54
N LEU A 19 10.70 11.38 -10.44
CA LEU A 19 10.05 12.23 -9.45
C LEU A 19 9.55 13.53 -10.08
N ARG A 20 10.43 14.28 -10.74
CA ARG A 20 10.06 15.53 -11.42
C ARG A 20 8.90 15.33 -12.39
N ALA A 21 9.00 14.33 -13.27
CA ALA A 21 7.98 14.05 -14.27
C ALA A 21 6.63 13.65 -13.65
N GLY A 22 6.63 12.94 -12.52
CA GLY A 22 5.40 12.60 -11.79
C GLY A 22 4.67 13.82 -11.23
N PHE A 23 5.41 14.75 -10.63
CA PHE A 23 4.85 16.03 -10.16
C PHE A 23 4.34 16.88 -11.32
N ASP A 24 5.11 17.00 -12.41
CA ASP A 24 4.70 17.76 -13.60
C ASP A 24 3.42 17.17 -14.24
N ALA A 25 3.29 15.83 -14.26
CA ALA A 25 2.12 15.15 -14.81
C ALA A 25 0.83 15.47 -14.04
N VAL A 26 0.88 15.45 -12.71
CA VAL A 26 -0.29 15.72 -11.85
C VAL A 26 -0.62 17.22 -11.81
N ALA A 27 0.39 18.09 -11.76
CA ALA A 27 0.19 19.55 -11.73
C ALA A 27 -0.63 20.05 -12.92
N ASN A 28 -0.43 19.46 -14.10
CA ASN A 28 -1.17 19.81 -15.31
C ASN A 28 -2.58 19.19 -15.41
N LYS A 29 -2.95 18.29 -14.49
CA LYS A 29 -4.23 17.55 -14.50
C LYS A 29 -4.81 17.40 -13.09
N ILE A 30 -5.11 18.54 -12.49
CA ILE A 30 -5.61 18.63 -11.10
C ILE A 30 -6.87 17.81 -10.81
N ALA A 31 -7.66 17.48 -11.84
CA ALA A 31 -8.87 16.67 -11.72
C ALA A 31 -8.64 15.30 -11.05
N ILE A 32 -7.44 14.71 -11.18
CA ILE A 32 -7.14 13.40 -10.58
C ILE A 32 -7.11 13.43 -9.04
N ILE A 33 -6.82 14.61 -8.47
CA ILE A 33 -6.71 14.85 -7.03
C ILE A 33 -8.09 14.80 -6.35
N LEU A 34 -9.17 14.99 -7.13
CA LEU A 34 -10.54 14.95 -6.62
C LEU A 34 -10.91 13.58 -6.05
N ILE A 35 -10.31 12.49 -6.56
CA ILE A 35 -10.61 11.14 -6.08
C ILE A 35 -10.06 10.92 -4.65
N PRO A 36 -8.77 11.13 -4.36
CA PRO A 36 -8.26 11.10 -2.99
C PRO A 36 -8.97 12.08 -2.05
N VAL A 37 -9.22 13.31 -2.50
CA VAL A 37 -9.97 14.30 -1.68
C VAL A 37 -11.38 13.80 -1.38
N GLY A 38 -12.07 13.20 -2.35
CA GLY A 38 -13.40 12.63 -2.15
C GLY A 38 -13.39 11.50 -1.12
N LEU A 39 -12.40 10.61 -1.17
CA LEU A 39 -12.23 9.56 -0.16
C LEU A 39 -11.92 10.16 1.22
N ASP A 40 -11.04 11.15 1.31
CA ASP A 40 -10.74 11.83 2.56
C ASP A 40 -11.97 12.53 3.15
N LEU A 41 -12.77 13.21 2.33
CA LEU A 41 -14.02 13.84 2.77
C LEU A 41 -15.02 12.80 3.27
N LEU A 42 -15.13 11.65 2.61
CA LEU A 42 -15.97 10.54 3.05
C LEU A 42 -15.51 10.00 4.41
N LEU A 43 -14.21 9.82 4.61
CA LEU A 43 -13.65 9.29 5.86
C LEU A 43 -13.66 10.31 6.99
N TRP A 44 -13.58 11.59 6.67
CA TRP A 44 -13.64 12.67 7.65
C TRP A 44 -15.08 12.95 8.08
N LEU A 45 -15.97 13.25 7.13
CA LEU A 45 -17.33 13.73 7.40
C LEU A 45 -18.38 12.60 7.43
N GLY A 46 -18.03 11.41 6.98
CA GLY A 46 -18.93 10.26 6.92
C GLY A 46 -19.14 9.56 8.26
N PRO A 47 -19.97 8.51 8.27
CA PRO A 47 -20.20 7.71 9.47
C PRO A 47 -18.94 6.95 9.88
N HIS A 48 -18.72 6.81 11.17
CA HIS A 48 -17.60 6.07 11.74
C HIS A 48 -18.11 4.70 12.17
N LEU A 49 -17.80 3.69 11.35
CA LEU A 49 -18.18 2.30 11.61
C LEU A 49 -17.16 1.68 12.57
N GLN A 50 -17.57 1.40 13.79
CA GLN A 50 -16.69 0.90 14.85
C GLN A 50 -17.04 -0.54 15.22
N ILE A 51 -16.07 -1.24 15.82
CA ILE A 51 -16.23 -2.58 16.40
C ILE A 51 -15.85 -2.57 17.89
N LYS A 52 -16.00 -1.41 18.53
CA LYS A 52 -15.48 -1.14 19.86
C LYS A 52 -16.14 -2.04 20.89
N GLN A 53 -17.47 -2.12 20.87
CA GLN A 53 -18.21 -2.96 21.82
C GLN A 53 -17.84 -4.44 21.65
N LEU A 54 -17.78 -4.93 20.41
CA LEU A 54 -17.39 -6.31 20.12
C LEU A 54 -15.97 -6.61 20.64
N LEU A 55 -14.98 -5.77 20.33
CA LEU A 55 -13.60 -6.00 20.78
C LEU A 55 -13.48 -5.92 22.30
N THR A 56 -14.16 -4.97 22.94
CA THR A 56 -14.18 -4.84 24.41
C THR A 56 -14.77 -6.08 25.07
N SER A 57 -15.84 -6.66 24.51
CA SER A 57 -16.41 -7.92 24.99
C SER A 57 -15.42 -9.08 24.92
N TYR A 58 -14.66 -9.22 23.82
CA TYR A 58 -13.62 -10.24 23.68
C TYR A 58 -12.44 -10.03 24.63
N ILE A 59 -11.98 -8.78 24.80
CA ILE A 59 -10.91 -8.42 25.74
C ILE A 59 -11.31 -8.80 27.18
N ASN A 60 -12.55 -8.51 27.58
CA ASN A 60 -13.06 -8.84 28.91
C ASN A 60 -13.16 -10.36 29.13
N LEU A 61 -13.52 -11.13 28.10
CA LEU A 61 -13.57 -12.58 28.16
C LEU A 61 -12.17 -13.18 28.40
N ILE A 62 -11.15 -12.72 27.66
CA ILE A 62 -9.75 -13.14 27.85
C ILE A 62 -9.28 -12.79 29.27
N SER A 63 -9.67 -11.63 29.78
CA SER A 63 -9.33 -11.14 31.13
C SER A 63 -9.89 -12.00 32.27
N SER A 64 -11.03 -12.65 32.04
CA SER A 64 -11.69 -13.51 33.03
C SER A 64 -11.13 -14.93 33.07
N SER A 65 -10.26 -15.30 32.12
CA SER A 65 -9.63 -16.62 32.07
C SER A 65 -8.38 -16.69 32.96
N THR A 66 -8.15 -17.84 33.60
CA THR A 66 -7.08 -18.11 34.60
C THR A 66 -5.63 -17.96 34.09
N ILE A 67 -5.44 -17.49 32.86
CA ILE A 67 -4.14 -17.29 32.21
C ILE A 67 -3.38 -16.07 32.77
N SER A 68 -4.07 -15.17 33.49
CA SER A 68 -3.51 -13.92 33.99
C SER A 68 -2.74 -13.98 35.32
N THR A 69 -2.50 -15.17 35.90
CA THR A 69 -1.96 -15.31 37.27
C THR A 69 -0.45 -15.56 37.38
N LEU A 70 0.29 -15.69 36.28
CA LEU A 70 1.74 -16.02 36.31
C LEU A 70 2.55 -15.00 35.51
N GLU A 71 3.23 -14.06 36.19
CA GLU A 71 4.30 -13.15 35.69
C GLU A 71 4.04 -12.36 34.38
N THR A 72 2.84 -12.43 33.80
CA THR A 72 2.43 -11.81 32.52
C THR A 72 1.41 -10.69 32.71
N GLY A 73 1.09 -10.32 33.95
CA GLY A 73 0.09 -9.30 34.29
C GLY A 73 0.33 -7.96 33.59
N ASP A 74 1.57 -7.47 33.60
CA ASP A 74 1.94 -6.20 32.97
C ASP A 74 1.91 -6.27 31.43
N VAL A 75 2.35 -7.39 30.84
CA VAL A 75 2.31 -7.59 29.37
C VAL A 75 0.88 -7.65 28.87
N VAL A 76 0.01 -8.38 29.58
CA VAL A 76 -1.40 -8.51 29.26
C VAL A 76 -2.15 -7.20 29.48
N ALA A 77 -1.83 -6.43 30.53
CA ALA A 77 -2.39 -5.10 30.75
C ALA A 77 -2.02 -4.12 29.62
N ASN A 78 -0.73 -4.06 29.25
CA ASN A 78 -0.27 -3.21 28.15
C ASN A 78 -0.92 -3.57 26.81
N LEU A 79 -1.11 -4.87 26.53
CA LEU A 79 -1.81 -5.33 25.34
C LEU A 79 -3.28 -4.89 25.33
N LYS A 80 -3.96 -4.93 26.48
CA LYS A 80 -5.37 -4.52 26.61
C LYS A 80 -5.53 -3.03 26.34
N ASP A 81 -4.69 -2.19 26.94
CA ASP A 81 -4.76 -0.74 26.74
C ASP A 81 -4.46 -0.37 25.29
N ALA A 82 -3.48 -1.04 24.66
CA ALA A 82 -3.18 -0.87 23.24
C ALA A 82 -4.38 -1.27 22.36
N LEU A 83 -5.00 -2.43 22.60
CA LEU A 83 -6.15 -2.91 21.83
C LEU A 83 -7.39 -2.03 22.05
N ALA A 84 -7.64 -1.58 23.27
CA ALA A 84 -8.75 -0.67 23.59
C ALA A 84 -8.56 0.70 22.92
N GLY A 85 -7.32 1.22 22.91
CA GLY A 85 -6.96 2.43 22.18
C GLY A 85 -7.24 2.30 20.68
N LEU A 86 -6.76 1.22 20.06
CA LEU A 86 -7.01 0.93 18.64
C LEU A 86 -8.50 0.80 18.33
N ALA A 87 -9.25 0.06 19.15
CA ALA A 87 -10.70 -0.13 18.96
C ALA A 87 -11.49 1.17 18.94
N SER A 88 -11.05 2.15 19.72
CA SER A 88 -11.74 3.43 19.87
C SER A 88 -11.58 4.35 18.66
N GLN A 89 -10.50 4.18 17.89
CA GLN A 89 -10.15 5.03 16.75
C GLN A 89 -10.40 4.34 15.41
N PHE A 90 -10.45 3.01 15.39
CA PHE A 90 -10.57 2.26 14.14
C PHE A 90 -11.95 2.45 13.49
N ASN A 91 -11.96 3.15 12.36
CA ASN A 91 -13.12 3.25 11.48
C ASN A 91 -13.01 2.20 10.36
N LEU A 92 -13.96 1.25 10.27
CA LEU A 92 -13.99 0.23 9.22
C LEU A 92 -14.01 0.83 7.81
N LEU A 93 -14.57 2.02 7.61
CA LEU A 93 -14.54 2.68 6.30
C LEU A 93 -13.12 2.95 5.81
N SER A 94 -12.13 3.06 6.71
CA SER A 94 -10.73 3.21 6.34
C SER A 94 -10.22 2.06 5.46
N LEU A 95 -10.88 0.90 5.48
CA LEU A 95 -10.59 -0.26 4.61
C LEU A 95 -10.85 0.01 3.12
N LEU A 96 -11.51 1.12 2.76
CA LEU A 96 -11.58 1.61 1.38
C LEU A 96 -10.19 2.00 0.84
N ARG A 97 -9.25 2.37 1.73
CA ARG A 97 -7.84 2.51 1.39
C ARG A 97 -7.18 1.13 1.40
N THR A 98 -7.25 0.47 0.25
CA THR A 98 -6.73 -0.89 0.07
C THR A 98 -5.25 -0.94 -0.28
N PHE A 99 -4.64 -2.12 -0.09
CA PHE A 99 -3.26 -2.44 -0.47
C PHE A 99 -3.27 -3.75 -1.29
N PRO A 100 -2.45 -3.92 -2.35
CA PRO A 100 -1.40 -3.03 -2.85
C PRO A 100 -1.88 -1.88 -3.75
N VAL A 101 -3.15 -1.90 -4.16
CA VAL A 101 -3.78 -0.87 -5.01
C VAL A 101 -4.92 -0.26 -4.22
N GLY A 102 -4.92 1.06 -4.08
CA GLY A 102 -5.95 1.79 -3.34
C GLY A 102 -5.81 3.29 -3.53
N VAL A 103 -6.87 4.03 -3.21
CA VAL A 103 -6.83 5.49 -3.24
C VAL A 103 -6.13 5.97 -1.96
N PRO A 104 -5.07 6.81 -2.05
CA PRO A 104 -4.42 7.36 -0.88
C PRO A 104 -5.38 8.24 -0.09
N SER A 105 -5.21 8.26 1.23
CA SER A 105 -6.07 9.03 2.12
C SER A 105 -5.31 9.41 3.40
N LEU A 106 -5.35 10.71 3.70
CA LEU A 106 -4.83 11.27 4.94
C LEU A 106 -5.72 10.87 6.13
N MET A 107 -7.04 10.89 5.91
CA MET A 107 -8.04 10.63 6.95
C MET A 107 -8.08 9.16 7.36
N ALA A 108 -7.81 8.23 6.44
CA ALA A 108 -7.61 6.82 6.77
C ALA A 108 -6.45 6.61 7.78
N SER A 109 -5.38 7.40 7.65
CA SER A 109 -4.24 7.35 8.58
C SER A 109 -4.49 8.10 9.88
N ARG A 110 -5.25 9.20 9.83
CA ARG A 110 -5.55 10.06 10.98
C ARG A 110 -6.63 9.48 11.89
N SER A 111 -7.61 8.77 11.32
CA SER A 111 -8.77 8.22 12.03
C SER A 111 -9.46 9.27 12.93
N PRO A 112 -10.02 10.34 12.34
CA PRO A 112 -10.47 11.50 13.09
C PRO A 112 -11.60 11.15 14.08
N LEU A 113 -11.61 11.83 15.22
CA LEU A 113 -12.67 11.68 16.25
C LEU A 113 -13.57 12.91 16.31
N GLU A 114 -13.18 13.99 15.64
CA GLU A 114 -13.90 15.26 15.59
C GLU A 114 -14.14 15.69 14.13
N ILE A 115 -15.26 16.39 13.89
CA ILE A 115 -15.53 17.08 12.62
C ILE A 115 -15.91 18.54 12.90
N PRO A 116 -15.75 19.47 11.93
CA PRO A 116 -15.91 20.90 12.18
C PRO A 116 -17.31 21.35 12.61
N ILE A 117 -18.34 20.60 12.21
CA ILE A 117 -19.74 21.02 12.38
C ILE A 117 -20.36 20.44 13.65
N ARG A 118 -20.05 19.17 13.97
CA ARG A 118 -20.68 18.39 15.05
C ARG A 118 -19.76 17.25 15.51
N LEU A 119 -20.19 16.45 16.47
CA LEU A 119 -19.62 15.12 16.69
C LEU A 119 -19.91 14.19 15.49
N PRO A 120 -18.96 13.33 15.10
CA PRO A 120 -19.19 12.31 14.07
C PRO A 120 -20.30 11.33 14.45
N LEU A 121 -20.97 10.76 13.45
CA LEU A 121 -21.93 9.68 13.66
C LEU A 121 -21.18 8.36 13.86
N PHE A 122 -21.13 7.86 15.10
CA PHE A 122 -20.54 6.56 15.42
C PHE A 122 -21.60 5.45 15.35
N ILE A 123 -21.31 4.41 14.57
CA ILE A 123 -22.16 3.22 14.43
C ILE A 123 -21.35 2.03 14.90
N ASP A 124 -21.67 1.50 16.08
CA ASP A 124 -20.99 0.33 16.64
C ASP A 124 -21.64 -0.96 16.11
N LEU A 125 -20.82 -1.83 15.54
CA LEU A 125 -21.24 -3.10 14.98
C LEU A 125 -20.90 -4.22 15.98
N THR A 126 -21.93 -4.97 16.37
CA THR A 126 -21.81 -6.06 17.36
C THR A 126 -21.94 -7.45 16.75
N ASN A 127 -22.45 -7.58 15.53
CA ASN A 127 -22.63 -8.86 14.88
C ASN A 127 -21.39 -9.23 14.03
N PRO A 128 -20.63 -10.29 14.39
CA PRO A 128 -19.39 -10.65 13.69
C PRO A 128 -19.61 -11.02 12.22
N MET A 129 -20.74 -11.65 11.87
CA MET A 129 -21.04 -12.03 10.50
C MET A 129 -21.28 -10.80 9.61
N ILE A 130 -21.98 -9.79 10.15
CA ILE A 130 -22.21 -8.51 9.45
C ILE A 130 -20.89 -7.76 9.28
N ILE A 131 -20.04 -7.74 10.31
CA ILE A 131 -18.71 -7.12 10.24
C ILE A 131 -17.88 -7.74 9.12
N VAL A 132 -17.78 -9.08 9.09
CA VAL A 132 -17.03 -9.79 8.03
C VAL A 132 -17.58 -9.45 6.64
N GLY A 133 -18.91 -9.44 6.48
CA GLY A 133 -19.55 -9.05 5.22
C GLY A 133 -19.21 -7.62 4.78
N ILE A 134 -19.26 -6.66 5.72
CA ILE A 134 -18.91 -5.25 5.47
C ILE A 134 -17.42 -5.11 5.13
N VAL A 135 -16.53 -5.78 5.86
CA VAL A 135 -15.08 -5.76 5.60
C VAL A 135 -14.78 -6.24 4.17
N LEU A 136 -15.33 -7.39 3.78
CA LEU A 136 -15.14 -7.95 2.44
C LEU A 136 -15.68 -7.00 1.35
N LEU A 137 -16.85 -6.40 1.59
CA LEU A 137 -17.45 -5.45 0.66
C LEU A 137 -16.61 -4.18 0.52
N LEU A 138 -16.14 -3.59 1.63
CA LEU A 138 -15.31 -2.37 1.62
C LEU A 138 -13.98 -2.61 0.92
N ILE A 139 -13.32 -3.76 1.16
CA ILE A 139 -12.10 -4.12 0.45
C ILE A 139 -12.38 -4.27 -1.05
N LEU A 140 -13.46 -4.95 -1.45
CA LEU A 140 -13.81 -5.12 -2.86
C LEU A 140 -14.06 -3.76 -3.54
N ILE A 141 -14.85 -2.89 -2.90
CA ILE A 141 -15.14 -1.54 -3.39
C ILE A 141 -13.84 -0.72 -3.47
N GLY A 142 -13.00 -0.77 -2.44
CA GLY A 142 -11.71 -0.07 -2.39
C GLY A 142 -10.77 -0.50 -3.52
N LEU A 143 -10.66 -1.80 -3.80
CA LEU A 143 -9.85 -2.32 -4.90
C LEU A 143 -10.40 -1.88 -6.27
N VAL A 144 -11.73 -1.90 -6.44
CA VAL A 144 -12.38 -1.45 -7.68
C VAL A 144 -12.15 0.04 -7.91
N ILE A 145 -12.38 0.90 -6.92
CA ILE A 145 -12.13 2.35 -7.02
C ILE A 145 -10.62 2.63 -7.18
N GLY A 146 -9.79 1.93 -6.43
CA GLY A 146 -8.34 2.05 -6.48
C GLY A 146 -7.78 1.67 -7.85
N SER A 147 -8.32 0.65 -8.51
CA SER A 147 -7.89 0.27 -9.85
C SER A 147 -8.25 1.34 -10.90
N LEU A 148 -9.44 1.95 -10.80
CA LEU A 148 -9.80 3.09 -11.65
C LEU A 148 -8.81 4.25 -11.46
N TYR A 149 -8.52 4.58 -10.21
CA TYR A 149 -7.56 5.62 -9.86
C TYR A 149 -6.17 5.34 -10.41
N TYR A 150 -5.66 4.11 -10.28
CA TYR A 150 -4.36 3.70 -10.82
C TYR A 150 -4.32 3.78 -12.36
N ILE A 151 -5.39 3.40 -13.06
CA ILE A 151 -5.49 3.55 -14.52
C ILE A 151 -5.37 5.01 -14.92
N LEU A 152 -6.11 5.90 -14.25
CA LEU A 152 -6.08 7.34 -14.53
C LEU A 152 -4.69 7.92 -14.28
N VAL A 153 -4.05 7.57 -13.16
CA VAL A 153 -2.71 8.07 -12.84
C VAL A 153 -1.69 7.56 -13.86
N ALA A 154 -1.74 6.28 -14.21
CA ALA A 154 -0.86 5.68 -15.21
C ALA A 154 -1.03 6.34 -16.59
N GLN A 155 -2.26 6.61 -17.03
CA GLN A 155 -2.50 7.25 -18.33
C GLN A 155 -1.94 8.67 -18.38
N ILE A 156 -2.17 9.46 -17.32
CA ILE A 156 -1.65 10.83 -17.25
C ILE A 156 -0.12 10.84 -17.17
N SER A 157 0.48 9.95 -16.39
CA SER A 157 1.93 9.92 -16.19
C SER A 157 2.69 9.39 -17.42
N LEU A 158 2.09 8.46 -18.18
CA LEU A 158 2.77 7.81 -19.30
C LEU A 158 2.42 8.40 -20.66
N TYR A 159 1.19 8.88 -20.84
CA TYR A 159 0.67 9.37 -22.13
C TYR A 159 0.24 10.85 -22.11
N GLY A 160 0.20 11.50 -20.94
CA GLY A 160 -0.15 12.92 -20.80
C GLY A 160 -1.62 13.27 -21.06
N LYS A 161 -2.46 12.27 -21.37
CA LYS A 161 -3.89 12.42 -21.67
C LYS A 161 -4.69 11.29 -21.04
N ILE A 162 -5.96 11.56 -20.76
CA ILE A 162 -6.92 10.56 -20.29
C ILE A 162 -7.74 10.11 -21.49
N ASP A 163 -7.71 8.81 -21.78
CA ASP A 163 -8.62 8.17 -22.71
C ASP A 163 -9.67 7.39 -21.91
N PHE A 164 -10.87 7.97 -21.83
CA PHE A 164 -11.97 7.39 -21.04
C PHE A 164 -12.46 6.05 -21.60
N HIS A 165 -12.41 5.85 -22.91
CA HIS A 165 -12.84 4.59 -23.52
C HIS A 165 -11.88 3.46 -23.14
N MET A 166 -10.58 3.70 -23.28
CA MET A 166 -9.55 2.75 -22.84
C MET A 166 -9.63 2.51 -21.33
N CYS A 167 -9.87 3.57 -20.54
CA CYS A 167 -10.00 3.48 -19.09
C CYS A 167 -11.13 2.54 -18.66
N MET A 168 -12.33 2.67 -19.23
CA MET A 168 -13.47 1.82 -18.89
C MET A 168 -13.28 0.37 -19.36
N SER A 169 -12.65 0.17 -20.52
CA SER A 169 -12.35 -1.17 -21.04
C SER A 169 -11.35 -1.91 -20.14
N ASP A 170 -10.27 -1.23 -19.72
CA ASP A 170 -9.22 -1.83 -18.91
C ASP A 170 -9.66 -2.03 -17.45
N TRP A 171 -10.60 -1.21 -16.96
CA TRP A 171 -10.98 -1.18 -15.55
C TRP A 171 -11.46 -2.53 -14.99
N VAL A 172 -12.34 -3.23 -15.71
CA VAL A 172 -12.86 -4.53 -15.25
C VAL A 172 -11.74 -5.57 -15.18
N TRP A 173 -10.91 -5.64 -16.22
CA TRP A 173 -9.81 -6.60 -16.28
C TRP A 173 -8.76 -6.30 -15.20
N SER A 174 -8.35 -5.05 -15.06
CA SER A 174 -7.38 -4.64 -14.04
C SER A 174 -7.92 -4.88 -12.63
N SER A 175 -9.22 -4.64 -12.38
CA SER A 175 -9.86 -4.94 -11.09
C SER A 175 -9.73 -6.42 -10.72
N ILE A 176 -9.96 -7.33 -11.67
CA ILE A 176 -9.85 -8.78 -11.45
C ILE A 176 -8.39 -9.18 -11.16
N GLN A 177 -7.42 -8.63 -11.92
CA GLN A 177 -6.01 -8.94 -11.70
C GLN A 177 -5.50 -8.37 -10.38
N VAL A 178 -5.95 -7.18 -10.00
CA VAL A 178 -5.63 -6.55 -8.71
C VAL A 178 -6.23 -7.34 -7.55
N PHE A 179 -7.46 -7.84 -7.68
CA PHE A 179 -8.06 -8.73 -6.70
C PHE A 179 -7.26 -10.04 -6.56
N SER A 180 -6.86 -10.65 -7.68
CA SER A 180 -6.01 -11.84 -7.69
C SER A 180 -4.65 -11.58 -7.02
N LEU A 181 -4.03 -10.42 -7.30
CA LEU A 181 -2.78 -10.01 -6.68
C LEU A 181 -2.94 -9.80 -5.17
N ALA A 182 -3.99 -9.10 -4.73
CA ALA A 182 -4.28 -8.88 -3.32
C ALA A 182 -4.48 -10.20 -2.57
N LEU A 183 -5.26 -11.12 -3.16
CA LEU A 183 -5.45 -12.46 -2.61
C LEU A 183 -4.13 -13.24 -2.52
N ALA A 184 -3.30 -13.19 -3.58
CA ALA A 184 -1.99 -13.84 -3.58
C ALA A 184 -1.06 -13.28 -2.49
N MET A 185 -1.07 -11.96 -2.26
CA MET A 185 -0.28 -11.34 -1.19
C MET A 185 -0.78 -11.71 0.20
N ILE A 186 -2.10 -11.78 0.41
CA ILE A 186 -2.70 -12.24 1.67
C ILE A 186 -2.31 -13.70 1.94
N LEU A 187 -2.45 -14.58 0.94
CA LEU A 187 -2.05 -15.98 1.08
C LEU A 187 -0.56 -16.12 1.38
N LEU A 188 0.30 -15.36 0.68
CA LEU A 188 1.72 -15.33 0.95
C LEU A 188 2.02 -14.88 2.39
N PHE A 189 1.36 -13.82 2.87
CA PHE A 189 1.51 -13.33 4.22
C PHE A 189 1.11 -14.39 5.26
N ILE A 190 0.00 -15.09 5.06
CA ILE A 190 -0.46 -16.18 5.95
C ILE A 190 0.54 -17.33 5.97
N VAL A 191 0.98 -17.79 4.80
CA VAL A 191 1.94 -18.90 4.66
C VAL A 191 3.28 -18.60 5.31
N VAL A 192 3.72 -17.34 5.33
CA VAL A 192 4.97 -16.93 6.01
C VAL A 192 4.74 -16.69 7.50
N SER A 193 3.62 -16.07 7.89
CA SER A 193 3.36 -15.66 9.26
C SER A 193 3.06 -16.84 10.19
N ILE A 194 2.29 -17.83 9.73
CA ILE A 194 1.91 -18.98 10.57
C ILE A 194 3.15 -19.77 11.04
N PRO A 195 4.04 -20.24 10.16
CA PRO A 195 5.26 -20.93 10.59
C PRO A 195 6.17 -20.05 11.45
N SER A 196 6.29 -18.77 11.08
CA SER A 196 7.12 -17.81 11.81
C SER A 196 6.60 -17.61 13.24
N SER A 197 5.27 -17.57 13.44
CA SER A 197 4.68 -17.46 14.78
C SER A 197 5.07 -18.65 15.66
N CYS A 198 5.02 -19.88 15.15
CA CYS A 198 5.44 -21.08 15.88
C CYS A 198 6.93 -21.06 16.24
N LEU A 199 7.78 -20.61 15.30
CA LEU A 199 9.22 -20.47 15.53
C LEU A 199 9.53 -19.42 16.60
N ILE A 200 8.91 -18.23 16.50
CA ILE A 200 9.10 -17.15 17.48
C ILE A 200 8.65 -17.60 18.87
N SER A 201 7.48 -18.24 18.99
CA SER A 201 7.00 -18.78 20.27
C SER A 201 7.97 -19.81 20.86
N SER A 202 8.55 -20.68 20.01
CA SER A 202 9.52 -21.69 20.46
C SER A 202 10.83 -21.06 20.94
N ILE A 203 11.32 -20.03 20.23
CA ILE A 203 12.54 -19.29 20.60
C ILE A 203 12.33 -18.49 21.89
N ALA A 204 11.15 -17.91 22.08
CA ALA A 204 10.82 -17.12 23.27
C ALA A 204 10.88 -17.94 24.58
N LEU A 205 10.72 -19.26 24.51
CA LEU A 205 10.86 -20.16 25.68
C LEU A 205 12.28 -20.16 26.25
N PHE A 206 13.30 -19.84 25.45
CA PHE A 206 14.69 -19.76 25.90
C PHE A 206 15.04 -18.40 26.53
N GLY A 207 14.11 -17.42 26.49
CA GLY A 207 14.26 -16.11 27.12
C GLY A 207 13.69 -14.97 26.28
N ILE A 208 13.25 -13.90 26.96
CA ILE A 208 12.65 -12.70 26.34
C ILE A 208 13.55 -12.04 25.27
N PRO A 209 14.87 -11.86 25.48
CA PRO A 209 15.73 -11.21 24.48
C PRO A 209 15.80 -11.99 23.15
N LEU A 210 15.80 -13.32 23.20
CA LEU A 210 15.81 -14.15 22.00
C LEU A 210 14.49 -14.04 21.23
N GLY A 211 13.36 -13.95 21.94
CA GLY A 211 12.06 -13.70 21.32
C GLY A 211 12.01 -12.37 20.56
N GLN A 212 12.54 -11.29 21.15
CA GLN A 212 12.62 -9.97 20.49
C GLN A 212 13.52 -10.02 19.24
N PHE A 213 14.66 -10.69 19.32
CA PHE A 213 15.52 -10.89 18.16
C PHE A 213 14.81 -11.68 17.04
N ALA A 214 14.03 -12.71 17.39
CA ALA A 214 13.24 -13.47 16.42
C ALA A 214 12.17 -12.61 15.73
N PHE A 215 11.51 -11.70 16.46
CA PHE A 215 10.60 -10.71 15.86
C PHE A 215 11.32 -9.78 14.87
N PHE A 216 12.49 -9.27 15.23
CA PHE A 216 13.28 -8.43 14.33
C PHE A 216 13.64 -9.19 13.04
N MET A 217 14.06 -10.45 13.16
CA MET A 217 14.39 -11.29 12.01
C MET A 217 13.16 -11.57 11.13
N TYR A 218 12.00 -11.79 11.75
CA TYR A 218 10.74 -11.92 11.03
C TYR A 218 10.41 -10.66 10.21
N PHE A 219 10.51 -9.47 10.80
CA PHE A 219 10.31 -8.22 10.05
C PHE A 219 11.31 -8.07 8.89
N ALA A 220 12.58 -8.43 9.10
CA ALA A 220 13.58 -8.41 8.05
C ALA A 220 13.20 -9.34 6.88
N ILE A 221 12.73 -10.56 7.17
CA ILE A 221 12.25 -11.51 6.16
C ILE A 221 11.03 -10.98 5.42
N VAL A 222 10.04 -10.42 6.14
CA VAL A 222 8.83 -9.85 5.54
C VAL A 222 9.19 -8.69 4.61
N ILE A 223 10.03 -7.76 5.05
CA ILE A 223 10.50 -6.64 4.23
C ILE A 223 11.26 -7.17 3.00
N TRP A 224 12.14 -8.15 3.18
CA TRP A 224 12.91 -8.75 2.08
C TRP A 224 12.01 -9.39 1.02
N ILE A 225 10.94 -10.07 1.42
CA ILE A 225 9.97 -10.69 0.51
C ILE A 225 9.04 -9.64 -0.12
N ALA A 226 8.59 -8.65 0.66
CA ALA A 226 7.64 -7.63 0.22
C ALA A 226 8.28 -6.63 -0.74
N PHE A 227 9.56 -6.29 -0.54
CA PHE A 227 10.23 -5.25 -1.31
C PHE A 227 10.22 -5.50 -2.84
N PRO A 228 10.57 -6.70 -3.34
CA PRO A 228 10.46 -7.04 -4.75
C PRO A 228 9.02 -7.09 -5.29
N LEU A 229 8.01 -7.09 -4.43
CA LEU A 229 6.59 -7.15 -4.81
C LEU A 229 5.94 -5.77 -4.95
N ILE A 230 6.59 -4.70 -4.49
CA ILE A 230 6.03 -3.32 -4.48
C ILE A 230 5.54 -2.89 -5.87
N PHE A 231 6.27 -3.25 -6.92
CA PHE A 231 5.93 -2.90 -8.30
C PHE A 231 5.03 -3.92 -9.02
N SER A 232 4.51 -4.93 -8.32
CA SER A 232 3.61 -5.94 -8.91
C SER A 232 2.30 -5.33 -9.36
N ALA A 233 1.82 -4.27 -8.69
CA ALA A 233 0.64 -3.54 -9.15
C ALA A 233 0.93 -2.80 -10.47
N HIS A 234 2.06 -2.11 -10.57
CA HIS A 234 2.43 -1.29 -11.73
C HIS A 234 2.49 -2.10 -13.03
N GLY A 235 2.99 -3.34 -12.98
CA GLY A 235 3.03 -4.20 -14.16
C GLY A 235 1.66 -4.59 -14.73
N ILE A 236 0.59 -4.57 -13.92
CA ILE A 236 -0.77 -4.80 -14.38
C ILE A 236 -1.25 -3.62 -15.24
N PHE A 237 -0.99 -2.39 -14.78
CA PHE A 237 -1.50 -1.18 -15.45
C PHE A 237 -0.61 -0.66 -16.59
N VAL A 238 0.70 -0.91 -16.54
CA VAL A 238 1.64 -0.43 -17.56
C VAL A 238 1.76 -1.40 -18.73
N ASN A 239 1.79 -2.70 -18.43
CA ASN A 239 2.13 -3.74 -19.39
C ASN A 239 0.98 -4.71 -19.67
N HIS A 240 -0.20 -4.51 -19.06
CA HIS A 240 -1.34 -5.43 -19.12
C HIS A 240 -0.95 -6.88 -18.75
N ASN A 241 -0.06 -7.04 -17.77
CA ASN A 241 0.33 -8.35 -17.25
C ASN A 241 -0.75 -8.92 -16.32
N ASN A 242 -1.01 -10.22 -16.39
CA ASN A 242 -1.76 -10.89 -15.31
C ASN A 242 -0.99 -10.84 -13.98
N ALA A 243 -1.68 -11.10 -12.86
CA ALA A 243 -1.12 -10.98 -11.51
C ALA A 243 0.22 -11.72 -11.33
N LEU A 244 0.32 -12.97 -11.79
CA LEU A 244 1.52 -13.79 -11.62
C LEU A 244 2.69 -13.26 -12.47
N ALA A 245 2.44 -12.95 -13.74
CA ALA A 245 3.45 -12.37 -14.63
C ALA A 245 3.93 -11.01 -14.09
N SER A 246 3.04 -10.23 -13.50
CA SER A 246 3.39 -8.95 -12.90
C SER A 246 4.29 -9.10 -11.68
N VAL A 247 4.00 -10.07 -10.81
CA VAL A 247 4.86 -10.43 -9.66
C VAL A 247 6.26 -10.85 -10.14
N GLN A 248 6.34 -11.76 -11.10
CA GLN A 248 7.63 -12.24 -11.62
C GLN A 248 8.45 -11.09 -12.22
N ARG A 249 7.80 -10.23 -13.03
CA ARG A 249 8.44 -9.07 -13.66
C ARG A 249 8.92 -8.06 -12.62
N SER A 250 8.11 -7.78 -11.60
CA SER A 250 8.48 -6.94 -10.46
C SER A 250 9.70 -7.49 -9.72
N MET A 251 9.74 -8.80 -9.44
CA MET A 251 10.87 -9.43 -8.76
C MET A 251 12.18 -9.32 -9.55
N VAL A 252 12.14 -9.63 -10.85
CA VAL A 252 13.34 -9.59 -11.70
C VAL A 252 13.86 -8.17 -11.83
N MET A 253 12.96 -7.21 -12.11
CA MET A 253 13.32 -5.80 -12.26
C MET A 253 13.89 -5.22 -10.96
N THR A 254 13.24 -5.47 -9.82
CA THR A 254 13.71 -4.95 -8.53
C THR A 254 15.07 -5.54 -8.14
N ARG A 255 15.31 -6.84 -8.39
CA ARG A 255 16.62 -7.47 -8.11
C ARG A 255 17.73 -6.88 -8.97
N MET A 256 17.48 -6.61 -10.25
CA MET A 256 18.48 -6.04 -11.16
C MET A 256 18.73 -4.55 -10.91
N THR A 257 17.78 -3.84 -10.28
CA THR A 257 17.86 -2.40 -10.00
C THR A 257 17.85 -2.08 -8.50
N LEU A 258 18.22 -3.03 -7.63
CA LEU A 258 17.95 -2.95 -6.19
C LEU A 258 18.44 -1.65 -5.54
N PRO A 259 19.69 -1.18 -5.73
CA PRO A 259 20.15 0.04 -5.06
C PRO A 259 19.37 1.28 -5.50
N THR A 260 19.09 1.42 -6.79
CA THR A 260 18.37 2.58 -7.32
C THR A 260 16.88 2.52 -6.97
N THR A 261 16.28 1.34 -7.00
CA THR A 261 14.89 1.12 -6.56
C THR A 261 14.74 1.41 -5.07
N ALA A 262 15.69 0.97 -4.24
CA ALA A 262 15.67 1.23 -2.80
C ALA A 262 15.75 2.73 -2.50
N LEU A 263 16.67 3.46 -3.14
CA LEU A 263 16.76 4.91 -2.98
C LEU A 263 15.51 5.64 -3.47
N PHE A 264 14.90 5.18 -4.56
CA PHE A 264 13.66 5.75 -5.07
C PHE A 264 12.50 5.56 -4.09
N LEU A 265 12.31 4.34 -3.59
CA LEU A 265 11.25 4.04 -2.63
C LEU A 265 11.48 4.76 -1.30
N LEU A 266 12.73 4.85 -0.84
CA LEU A 266 13.09 5.64 0.33
C LEU A 266 12.75 7.13 0.12
N SER A 267 13.04 7.67 -1.06
CA SER A 267 12.71 9.07 -1.40
C SER A 267 11.20 9.30 -1.41
N ILE A 268 10.43 8.40 -2.02
CA ILE A 268 8.96 8.44 -1.97
C ILE A 268 8.47 8.42 -0.52
N LEU A 269 8.99 7.51 0.30
CA LEU A 269 8.58 7.36 1.70
C LEU A 269 8.90 8.62 2.52
N LEU A 270 10.12 9.16 2.39
CA LEU A 270 10.52 10.38 3.09
C LEU A 270 9.67 11.59 2.68
N ILE A 271 9.38 11.75 1.39
CA ILE A 271 8.54 12.83 0.89
C ILE A 271 7.10 12.66 1.38
N SER A 272 6.55 11.45 1.29
CA SER A 272 5.18 11.14 1.70
C SER A 272 4.97 11.38 3.19
N GLU A 273 5.77 10.72 4.04
CA GLU A 273 5.64 10.85 5.51
C GLU A 273 6.04 12.24 6.00
N GLY A 274 7.11 12.82 5.44
CA GLY A 274 7.58 14.15 5.81
C GLY A 274 6.54 15.24 5.52
N LEU A 275 5.85 15.16 4.38
CA LEU A 275 4.79 16.12 4.06
C LEU A 275 3.47 15.79 4.78
N ASP A 276 3.17 14.53 5.07
CA ASP A 276 2.01 14.16 5.88
C ASP A 276 2.03 14.82 7.26
N ILE A 277 3.21 14.94 7.90
CA ILE A 277 3.36 15.68 9.16
C ILE A 277 2.88 17.13 9.01
N LEU A 278 3.27 17.80 7.92
CA LEU A 278 2.86 19.17 7.63
C LEU A 278 1.35 19.28 7.39
N TRP A 279 0.76 18.36 6.62
CA TRP A 279 -0.66 18.41 6.27
C TRP A 279 -1.61 18.00 7.39
N ARG A 280 -1.10 17.41 8.48
CA ARG A 280 -1.87 17.09 9.70
C ARG A 280 -1.89 18.22 10.73
N VAL A 281 -1.13 19.30 10.52
CA VAL A 281 -1.09 20.47 11.42
C VAL A 281 -2.49 21.08 11.67
N PRO A 282 -3.38 21.22 10.66
CA PRO A 282 -4.72 21.72 10.90
C PRO A 282 -5.52 20.84 11.89
N PRO A 283 -6.19 21.42 12.90
CA PRO A 283 -7.06 20.68 13.82
C PRO A 283 -8.23 20.01 13.10
N GLU A 284 -8.65 18.82 13.55
CA GLU A 284 -9.74 18.03 12.95
C GLU A 284 -11.09 18.77 12.89
N LYS A 285 -11.36 19.61 13.90
CA LYS A 285 -12.53 20.48 13.96
C LYS A 285 -12.44 21.73 13.09
N SER A 286 -11.37 21.93 12.32
CA SER A 286 -11.16 23.12 11.50
C SER A 286 -11.35 22.82 10.02
N TRP A 287 -12.00 23.75 9.31
CA TRP A 287 -12.09 23.73 7.85
C TRP A 287 -10.74 23.90 7.16
N LEU A 288 -9.71 24.39 7.86
CA LEU A 288 -8.32 24.41 7.36
C LEU A 288 -7.81 23.01 7.00
N THR A 289 -8.41 21.96 7.58
CA THR A 289 -8.13 20.56 7.24
C THR A 289 -8.30 20.31 5.74
N LEU A 290 -9.25 20.96 5.06
CA LEU A 290 -9.43 20.83 3.60
C LEU A 290 -8.18 21.15 2.78
N ILE A 291 -7.37 22.12 3.23
CA ILE A 291 -6.10 22.46 2.59
C ILE A 291 -5.11 21.31 2.75
N GLY A 292 -5.08 20.69 3.94
CA GLY A 292 -4.30 19.48 4.23
C GLY A 292 -4.71 18.30 3.34
N LEU A 293 -6.01 18.07 3.17
CA LEU A 293 -6.54 17.05 2.28
C LEU A 293 -6.06 17.27 0.84
N GLY A 294 -6.21 18.50 0.32
CA GLY A 294 -5.77 18.85 -1.02
C GLY A 294 -4.26 18.69 -1.23
N GLY A 295 -3.46 19.14 -0.26
CA GLY A 295 -1.99 18.99 -0.28
C GLY A 295 -1.56 17.52 -0.29
N HIS A 296 -2.08 16.71 0.64
CA HIS A 296 -1.84 15.27 0.70
C HIS A 296 -2.24 14.58 -0.61
N ALA A 297 -3.43 14.87 -1.11
CA ALA A 297 -3.94 14.29 -2.35
C ALA A 297 -3.05 14.63 -3.55
N PHE A 298 -2.56 15.88 -3.66
CA PHE A 298 -1.61 16.27 -4.71
C PHE A 298 -0.30 15.48 -4.63
N ILE A 299 0.33 15.43 -3.45
CA ILE A 299 1.64 14.80 -3.25
C ILE A 299 1.56 13.30 -3.49
N THR A 300 0.57 12.63 -2.91
CA THR A 300 0.42 11.18 -3.08
C THR A 300 0.08 10.80 -4.51
N SER A 301 -0.73 11.60 -5.22
CA SER A 301 -0.95 11.44 -6.67
C SER A 301 0.35 11.59 -7.46
N ALA A 302 1.15 12.61 -7.15
CA ALA A 302 2.41 12.90 -7.84
C ALA A 302 3.47 11.81 -7.61
N LEU A 303 3.57 11.31 -6.37
CA LEU A 303 4.46 10.20 -6.02
C LEU A 303 4.01 8.89 -6.70
N LEU A 304 2.71 8.63 -6.79
CA LEU A 304 2.18 7.48 -7.53
C LEU A 304 2.49 7.61 -9.04
N ALA A 305 2.28 8.79 -9.63
CA ALA A 305 2.64 9.07 -11.03
C ALA A 305 4.15 8.86 -11.28
N ALA A 306 5.01 9.37 -10.38
CA ALA A 306 6.44 9.16 -10.45
C ALA A 306 6.80 7.67 -10.40
N SER A 307 6.11 6.89 -9.58
CA SER A 307 6.34 5.44 -9.48
C SER A 307 5.99 4.68 -10.75
N PHE A 308 4.98 5.11 -11.52
CA PHE A 308 4.68 4.55 -12.84
C PHE A 308 5.74 4.87 -13.88
N ILE A 309 6.24 6.11 -13.88
CA ILE A 309 7.32 6.54 -14.79
C ILE A 309 8.60 5.77 -14.47
N TYR A 310 8.98 5.70 -13.19
CA TYR A 310 10.12 4.92 -12.74
C TYR A 310 9.99 3.45 -13.12
N TYR A 311 8.83 2.83 -12.87
CA TYR A 311 8.56 1.44 -13.22
C TYR A 311 8.76 1.18 -14.71
N ARG A 312 8.20 2.03 -15.59
CA ARG A 312 8.34 1.91 -17.04
C ARG A 312 9.83 1.92 -17.43
N ASP A 313 10.58 2.89 -16.95
CA ASP A 313 11.99 3.08 -17.33
C ASP A 313 12.86 1.94 -16.79
N ALA A 314 12.64 1.51 -15.54
CA ALA A 314 13.35 0.41 -14.91
C ALA A 314 13.06 -0.95 -15.59
N ASP A 315 11.81 -1.17 -15.97
CA ASP A 315 11.39 -2.37 -16.67
C ASP A 315 11.94 -2.41 -18.12
N GLN A 316 11.89 -1.30 -18.86
CA GLN A 316 12.51 -1.20 -20.19
C GLN A 316 14.01 -1.50 -20.14
N TRP A 317 14.72 -0.95 -19.15
CA TRP A 317 16.13 -1.22 -18.92
C TRP A 317 16.40 -2.70 -18.61
N THR A 318 15.58 -3.29 -17.73
CA THR A 318 15.68 -4.69 -17.32
C THR A 318 15.49 -5.62 -18.52
N GLN A 319 14.43 -5.43 -19.29
CA GLN A 319 14.12 -6.25 -20.46
C GLN A 319 15.18 -6.10 -21.55
N GLY A 320 15.67 -4.88 -21.81
CA GLY A 320 16.74 -4.63 -22.76
C GLY A 320 18.04 -5.35 -22.37
N THR A 321 18.40 -5.27 -21.09
CA THR A 321 19.60 -5.95 -20.55
C THR A 321 19.48 -7.47 -20.66
N LEU A 322 18.33 -8.04 -20.31
CA LEU A 322 18.09 -9.49 -20.43
C LEU A 322 18.15 -9.98 -21.88
N ARG A 323 17.66 -9.18 -22.85
CA ARG A 323 17.77 -9.52 -24.28
C ARG A 323 19.22 -9.58 -24.76
N ILE A 324 20.04 -8.58 -24.39
CA ILE A 324 21.47 -8.53 -24.71
C ILE A 324 22.23 -9.72 -24.11
N LEU A 325 21.95 -10.06 -22.84
CA LEU A 325 22.57 -11.20 -22.18
C LEU A 325 22.22 -12.53 -22.88
N LYS A 326 20.95 -12.71 -23.26
CA LYS A 326 20.51 -13.89 -24.02
C LYS A 326 21.15 -13.98 -25.40
N SER A 327 21.24 -12.87 -26.14
CA SER A 327 21.88 -12.90 -27.47
C SER A 327 23.37 -13.22 -27.39
N ARG A 328 24.08 -12.70 -26.38
CA ARG A 328 25.50 -13.01 -26.16
C ARG A 328 25.72 -14.48 -25.81
N GLN A 329 24.83 -15.07 -25.02
CA GLN A 329 24.90 -16.49 -24.69
C GLN A 329 24.65 -17.37 -25.93
N ALA A 330 23.72 -16.97 -26.81
CA ALA A 330 23.44 -17.70 -28.06
C ALA A 330 24.57 -17.61 -29.09
N THR A 331 25.37 -16.53 -29.10
CA THR A 331 26.55 -16.39 -29.98
C THR A 331 27.80 -17.15 -29.49
N LEU A 332 27.80 -17.62 -28.25
CA LEU A 332 28.93 -18.36 -27.64
C LEU A 332 28.75 -19.89 -27.69
N VAL A 333 27.60 -20.38 -28.18
CA VAL A 333 27.27 -21.81 -28.38
C VAL A 333 27.33 -22.10 -29.87
#